data_AF-H8N0X2-F1
#
_entry.id   AF-H8N0X2-F1
#
_cell.length_a   1.000
_cell.length_b   1.000
_cell.length_c   1.000
_cell.angle_alpha   90.00
_cell.angle_beta   90.00
_cell.angle_gamma   90.00
#
_symmetry.space_group_name_H-M   'P 1'
#
loop_
_entity.id
_entity.type
_entity.pdbx_description
1 polymer ?
#
loop_
_entity_poly.entity_id
_entity_poly.type
_entity_poly.pdbx_seq_one_letter_code
_entity_poly.pdbx_strand_id
1 'polypeptide(L)'
;MRNVASVSGLVEAFGSRPGSEEFVFTFFDPYAIGLGLAEEALAFLEREGFRVVDRRFVQYTQSSIEAVYSPNRPIALDKTWAVPSEVYLLESSCALILRTPGRSACEAFKSLKGSANPHKRSPHHLRSQLQAPTRALSLMHSSDDTRAMIEEAATAFDPRELRMLLESEGRPTRRAGSAVQQLPGGVVGRAWRPSPMEFLVHLRLRLAEEVELVAPLPEDLVSPWREAANELEGLRSEPSASREVYLRVVAREAALVEDAVQAGLSHPRRPGMFDYRVEPALVATVLELLHHPALYRETDLTRLIGPLGALVRNAYERVLLRSALQEFE
;
A
#
# COMPACT_ATOMS: atom_id res chain seq x y z
N MET A 1 -24.34 5.27 8.05
CA MET A 1 -24.24 3.85 8.48
C MET A 1 -24.88 3.00 7.39
N ARG A 2 -24.11 2.16 6.69
CA ARG A 2 -24.68 1.20 5.71
C ARG A 2 -25.42 0.10 6.49
N ASN A 3 -26.58 -0.31 5.98
CA ASN A 3 -27.56 -1.13 6.69
C ASN A 3 -27.01 -2.57 6.89
N VAL A 4 -26.59 -2.91 8.11
CA VAL A 4 -26.05 -4.25 8.46
C VAL A 4 -27.05 -5.38 8.16
N ALA A 5 -28.34 -5.06 8.12
CA ALA A 5 -29.42 -5.94 7.67
C ALA A 5 -29.36 -6.38 6.18
N SER A 6 -28.28 -6.06 5.43
CA SER A 6 -28.15 -6.37 4.01
C SER A 6 -27.01 -7.32 3.63
N VAL A 7 -25.94 -7.44 4.44
CA VAL A 7 -24.79 -8.32 4.13
C VAL A 7 -24.99 -9.72 4.71
N SER A 8 -25.46 -9.84 5.96
CA SER A 8 -25.75 -11.16 6.55
C SER A 8 -26.77 -11.94 5.71
N GLY A 9 -27.82 -11.27 5.23
CA GLY A 9 -28.81 -11.88 4.33
C GLY A 9 -28.28 -12.22 2.93
N LEU A 10 -27.16 -11.63 2.49
CA LEU A 10 -26.45 -12.07 1.29
C LEU A 10 -25.64 -13.34 1.59
N VAL A 11 -24.90 -13.35 2.69
CA VAL A 11 -24.10 -14.52 3.10
C VAL A 11 -25.00 -15.74 3.32
N GLU A 12 -26.15 -15.57 3.96
CA GLU A 12 -27.12 -16.67 4.14
C GLU A 12 -27.71 -17.16 2.82
N ALA A 13 -28.02 -16.26 1.89
CA ALA A 13 -28.63 -16.62 0.61
C ALA A 13 -27.64 -17.22 -0.41
N PHE A 14 -26.37 -16.82 -0.36
CA PHE A 14 -25.39 -17.14 -1.41
C PHE A 14 -24.15 -17.87 -0.91
N GLY A 15 -23.82 -17.84 0.38
CA GLY A 15 -22.57 -18.38 0.91
C GLY A 15 -22.39 -19.89 0.69
N SER A 16 -23.49 -20.64 0.57
CA SER A 16 -23.51 -22.08 0.29
C SER A 16 -24.26 -22.44 -1.00
N ARG A 17 -24.69 -21.44 -1.78
CA ARG A 17 -25.41 -21.69 -3.03
C ARG A 17 -24.43 -22.21 -4.10
N PRO A 18 -24.77 -23.28 -4.84
CA PRO A 18 -23.96 -23.74 -5.95
C PRO A 18 -23.71 -22.62 -6.98
N GLY A 19 -22.46 -22.50 -7.44
CA GLY A 19 -22.01 -21.47 -8.37
C GLY A 19 -21.49 -20.19 -7.70
N SER A 20 -21.79 -19.96 -6.41
CA SER A 20 -21.24 -18.81 -5.69
C SER A 20 -19.73 -18.92 -5.46
N GLU A 21 -19.20 -20.16 -5.39
CA GLU A 21 -17.77 -20.44 -5.32
C GLU A 21 -17.01 -19.98 -6.56
N GLU A 22 -17.69 -19.78 -7.69
CA GLU A 22 -17.07 -19.33 -8.92
C GLU A 22 -16.68 -17.84 -8.90
N PHE A 23 -16.95 -17.12 -7.81
CA PHE A 23 -16.67 -15.68 -7.67
C PHE A 23 -15.56 -15.40 -6.66
N VAL A 24 -14.74 -14.40 -6.96
CA VAL A 24 -13.74 -13.85 -6.03
C VAL A 24 -13.80 -12.33 -6.04
N PHE A 25 -13.72 -11.75 -4.85
CA PHE A 25 -13.49 -10.33 -4.68
C PHE A 25 -11.98 -10.10 -4.55
N THR A 26 -11.48 -9.13 -5.30
CA THR A 26 -10.10 -8.70 -5.27
C THR A 26 -10.05 -7.21 -5.51
N PHE A 27 -8.97 -6.56 -5.09
CA PHE A 27 -8.70 -5.20 -5.53
C PHE A 27 -7.22 -5.00 -5.78
N PHE A 28 -6.91 -4.18 -6.78
CA PHE A 28 -5.58 -3.62 -6.93
C PHE A 28 -5.45 -2.44 -5.98
N ASP A 29 -4.37 -2.44 -5.21
CA ASP A 29 -4.06 -1.33 -4.33
C ASP A 29 -3.66 -0.09 -5.14
N PRO A 30 -3.67 1.10 -4.54
CA PRO A 30 -3.32 2.32 -5.26
C PRO A 30 -1.88 2.33 -5.76
N TYR A 31 -1.00 1.53 -5.15
CA TYR A 31 0.37 1.38 -5.61
C TYR A 31 0.44 0.62 -6.94
N ALA A 32 -0.25 -0.51 -7.08
CA ALA A 32 -0.36 -1.26 -8.34
C ALA A 32 -1.01 -0.43 -9.44
N ILE A 33 -2.01 0.38 -9.07
CA ILE A 33 -2.63 1.32 -10.01
C ILE A 33 -1.60 2.35 -10.43
N GLY A 34 -0.94 3.04 -9.50
CA GLY A 34 0.11 4.06 -9.72
C GLY A 34 1.24 3.60 -10.64
N LEU A 35 1.63 2.32 -10.53
CA LEU A 35 2.64 1.71 -11.41
C LEU A 35 2.11 1.36 -12.81
N GLY A 36 0.81 1.49 -13.06
CA GLY A 36 0.18 1.06 -14.32
C GLY A 36 0.14 -0.46 -14.50
N LEU A 37 0.28 -1.22 -13.41
CA LEU A 37 0.33 -2.70 -13.45
C LEU A 37 -1.06 -3.35 -13.48
N ALA A 38 -2.11 -2.59 -13.21
CA ALA A 38 -3.45 -3.12 -13.08
C ALA A 38 -4.02 -3.71 -14.40
N GLU A 39 -3.73 -3.11 -15.56
CA GLU A 39 -4.14 -3.68 -16.87
C GLU A 39 -3.35 -4.95 -17.21
N GLU A 40 -2.05 -4.98 -16.91
CA GLU A 40 -1.22 -6.18 -17.09
C GLU A 40 -1.70 -7.32 -16.19
N ALA A 41 -2.05 -7.02 -14.94
CA ALA A 41 -2.63 -7.96 -14.01
C ALA A 41 -3.97 -8.52 -14.50
N LEU A 42 -4.85 -7.68 -15.05
CA LEU A 42 -6.11 -8.13 -15.65
C LEU A 42 -5.88 -9.02 -16.86
N ALA A 43 -5.01 -8.63 -17.78
CA ALA A 43 -4.68 -9.46 -18.95
C ALA A 43 -4.07 -10.81 -18.55
N PHE A 44 -3.29 -10.86 -17.46
CA PHE A 44 -2.82 -12.10 -16.88
C PHE A 44 -3.97 -12.96 -16.34
N LEU A 45 -4.86 -12.38 -15.54
CA LEU A 45 -6.01 -13.08 -14.96
C LEU A 45 -6.97 -13.62 -16.03
N GLU A 46 -7.20 -12.87 -17.10
CA GLU A 46 -8.02 -13.30 -18.24
C GLU A 46 -7.45 -14.52 -18.95
N ARG A 47 -6.13 -14.56 -19.17
CA ARG A 47 -5.44 -15.74 -19.74
C ARG A 47 -5.57 -16.97 -18.84
N GLU A 48 -5.64 -16.77 -17.52
CA GLU A 48 -5.80 -17.82 -16.52
C GLU A 48 -7.28 -18.23 -16.29
N GLY A 49 -8.19 -17.69 -17.11
CA GLY A 49 -9.60 -18.08 -17.15
C GLY A 49 -10.52 -17.27 -16.23
N PHE A 50 -10.04 -16.20 -15.62
CA PHE A 50 -10.88 -15.26 -14.88
C PHE A 50 -11.58 -14.30 -15.84
N ARG A 51 -12.80 -13.91 -15.51
CA ARG A 51 -13.55 -12.88 -16.23
C ARG A 51 -13.97 -11.79 -15.27
N VAL A 52 -13.80 -10.53 -15.66
CA VAL A 52 -14.30 -9.39 -14.89
C VAL A 52 -15.83 -9.33 -15.00
N VAL A 53 -16.52 -9.49 -13.88
CA VAL A 53 -17.99 -9.39 -13.79
C VAL A 53 -18.42 -7.97 -13.44
N ASP A 54 -17.71 -7.34 -12.51
CA ASP A 54 -17.88 -5.93 -12.18
C ASP A 54 -16.54 -5.34 -11.75
N ARG A 55 -16.38 -4.03 -11.96
CA ARG A 55 -15.21 -3.29 -11.52
C ARG A 55 -15.59 -1.87 -11.12
N ARG A 56 -14.88 -1.33 -10.12
CA ARG A 56 -14.98 0.08 -9.78
C ARG A 56 -13.76 0.63 -9.08
N PHE A 57 -13.55 1.93 -9.23
CA PHE A 57 -12.67 2.67 -8.34
C PHE A 57 -13.36 2.95 -7.00
N VAL A 58 -12.63 2.72 -5.92
CA VAL A 58 -13.10 2.97 -4.55
C VAL A 58 -12.00 3.63 -3.74
N GLN A 59 -12.33 4.77 -3.14
CA GLN A 59 -11.54 5.35 -2.07
C GLN A 59 -11.91 4.62 -0.78
N TYR A 60 -10.99 3.82 -0.25
CA TYR A 60 -11.24 3.14 1.01
C TYR A 60 -11.16 4.11 2.19
N THR A 61 -12.04 3.88 3.17
CA THR A 61 -11.96 4.51 4.49
C THR A 61 -11.33 3.55 5.48
N GLN A 62 -10.85 4.07 6.61
CA GLN A 62 -10.33 3.25 7.72
C GLN A 62 -11.34 2.16 8.12
N SER A 63 -12.61 2.55 8.28
CA SER A 63 -13.70 1.63 8.60
C SER A 63 -13.93 0.54 7.54
N SER A 64 -13.73 0.83 6.26
CA SER A 64 -13.91 -0.14 5.18
C SER A 64 -12.77 -1.17 5.17
N ILE A 65 -11.53 -0.72 5.41
CA ILE A 65 -10.35 -1.58 5.47
C ILE A 65 -10.41 -2.47 6.71
N GLU A 66 -10.81 -1.88 7.84
CA GLU A 66 -11.05 -2.63 9.07
C GLU A 66 -12.12 -3.70 8.91
N ALA A 67 -13.13 -3.48 8.06
CA ALA A 67 -14.12 -4.48 7.73
C ALA A 67 -13.52 -5.62 6.89
N VAL A 68 -12.72 -5.30 5.87
CA VAL A 68 -11.95 -6.30 5.08
C VAL A 68 -11.08 -7.16 5.98
N TYR A 69 -10.41 -6.57 6.97
CA TYR A 69 -9.52 -7.30 7.89
C TYR A 69 -10.17 -7.71 9.21
N SER A 70 -11.49 -7.56 9.36
CA SER A 70 -12.18 -7.88 10.61
C SER A 70 -11.99 -9.32 11.10
N PRO A 71 -11.84 -10.36 10.25
CA PRO A 71 -11.56 -11.73 10.71
C PRO A 71 -10.19 -11.88 11.40
N ASN A 72 -9.28 -10.93 11.21
CA ASN A 72 -7.92 -10.97 11.76
C ASN A 72 -7.78 -10.24 13.12
N ARG A 73 -8.90 -9.91 13.78
CA ARG A 73 -8.92 -9.23 15.09
C ARG A 73 -8.58 -10.21 16.25
N PRO A 74 -7.89 -9.74 17.32
CA PRO A 74 -7.36 -8.40 17.51
C PRO A 74 -6.20 -8.14 16.54
N ILE A 75 -6.22 -6.95 15.93
CA ILE A 75 -5.21 -6.59 14.96
C ILE A 75 -3.96 -6.15 15.73
N ALA A 76 -3.01 -7.07 15.89
CA ALA A 76 -1.80 -6.81 16.65
C ALA A 76 -0.88 -5.84 15.88
N LEU A 77 -0.33 -4.84 16.59
CA LEU A 77 0.54 -3.78 16.04
C LEU A 77 1.83 -4.31 15.39
N ASP A 78 2.27 -5.51 15.81
CA ASP A 78 3.43 -6.22 15.30
C ASP A 78 3.17 -6.95 13.97
N LYS A 79 1.91 -7.03 13.53
CA LYS A 79 1.56 -7.74 12.29
C LYS A 79 1.61 -6.81 11.08
N THR A 80 2.23 -7.34 10.03
CA THR A 80 2.41 -6.82 8.64
C THR A 80 1.21 -6.19 7.90
N TRP A 81 0.01 -6.08 8.49
CA TRP A 81 -1.19 -5.51 7.86
C TRP A 81 -1.31 -3.99 8.03
N ALA A 82 -0.65 -3.41 9.04
CA ALA A 82 -0.73 -1.98 9.39
C ALA A 82 -0.23 -1.04 8.30
N VAL A 83 0.43 -1.55 7.26
CA VAL A 83 0.89 -0.71 6.16
C VAL A 83 0.18 -1.01 4.85
N PRO A 84 -0.16 -2.26 4.47
CA PRO A 84 -1.17 -2.49 3.45
C PRO A 84 -2.45 -1.66 3.68
N SER A 85 -2.92 -1.56 4.92
CA SER A 85 -4.07 -0.70 5.26
C SER A 85 -3.84 0.75 4.89
N GLU A 86 -2.67 1.29 5.20
CA GLU A 86 -2.32 2.68 4.88
C GLU A 86 -2.21 2.89 3.37
N VAL A 87 -1.64 1.92 2.65
CA VAL A 87 -1.56 1.94 1.19
C VAL A 87 -2.95 2.06 0.56
N TYR A 88 -3.97 1.44 1.16
CA TYR A 88 -5.32 1.48 0.61
C TYR A 88 -6.07 2.78 0.93
N LEU A 89 -5.68 3.49 1.99
CA LEU A 89 -6.27 4.78 2.36
C LEU A 89 -5.83 5.92 1.46
N LEU A 90 -4.81 5.67 0.67
CA LEU A 90 -4.07 6.70 0.00
C LEU A 90 -4.85 7.41 -1.10
N GLU A 91 -5.37 6.57 -1.98
CA GLU A 91 -5.89 6.92 -3.28
C GLU A 91 -6.90 5.84 -3.64
N SER A 92 -7.55 6.00 -4.78
CA SER A 92 -8.55 5.03 -5.20
C SER A 92 -7.90 3.68 -5.55
N SER A 93 -8.40 2.61 -4.92
CA SER A 93 -8.16 1.23 -5.32
C SER A 93 -9.11 0.83 -6.46
N CYS A 94 -8.77 -0.23 -7.19
CA CYS A 94 -9.61 -0.80 -8.24
C CYS A 94 -10.19 -2.11 -7.73
N ALA A 95 -11.42 -2.05 -7.23
CA ALA A 95 -12.17 -3.19 -6.75
C ALA A 95 -12.79 -3.97 -7.90
N LEU A 96 -12.69 -5.30 -7.82
CA LEU A 96 -13.07 -6.23 -8.87
C LEU A 96 -13.89 -7.37 -8.27
N ILE A 97 -14.93 -7.75 -9.02
CA ILE A 97 -15.58 -9.06 -8.88
C ILE A 97 -15.18 -9.86 -10.11
N LEU A 98 -14.45 -10.95 -9.88
CA LEU A 98 -14.03 -11.85 -10.94
C LEU A 98 -14.79 -13.16 -10.84
N ARG A 99 -14.96 -13.83 -11.99
CA ARG A 99 -15.54 -15.17 -12.06
C ARG A 99 -14.66 -16.14 -12.82
N THR A 100 -14.57 -17.39 -12.35
CA THR A 100 -14.00 -18.52 -13.11
C THR A 100 -14.98 -19.70 -13.09
N PRO A 101 -15.74 -19.94 -14.18
CA PRO A 101 -16.74 -21.02 -14.20
C PRO A 101 -16.15 -22.41 -13.92
N GLY A 102 -16.91 -23.26 -13.23
CA GLY A 102 -16.61 -24.66 -12.99
C GLY A 102 -15.57 -24.95 -11.88
N ARG A 103 -15.10 -23.94 -11.14
CA ARG A 103 -14.17 -24.13 -10.01
C ARG A 103 -14.27 -23.00 -8.98
N SER A 104 -13.73 -23.24 -7.78
CA SER A 104 -13.58 -22.22 -6.74
C SER A 104 -12.64 -21.10 -7.20
N ALA A 105 -13.17 -19.90 -7.35
CA ALA A 105 -12.43 -18.72 -7.76
C ALA A 105 -11.51 -18.20 -6.67
N CYS A 106 -11.92 -18.24 -5.40
CA CYS A 106 -11.05 -17.84 -4.30
C CYS A 106 -9.82 -18.74 -4.20
N GLU A 107 -9.99 -20.07 -4.32
CA GLU A 107 -8.87 -21.01 -4.30
C GLU A 107 -7.97 -20.86 -5.53
N ALA A 108 -8.57 -20.79 -6.73
CA ALA A 108 -7.82 -20.59 -7.97
C ALA A 108 -7.02 -19.28 -7.94
N PHE A 109 -7.64 -18.19 -7.49
CA PHE A 109 -6.99 -16.88 -7.42
C PHE A 109 -5.89 -16.89 -6.37
N LYS A 110 -6.11 -17.50 -5.21
CA LYS A 110 -5.10 -17.60 -4.14
C LYS A 110 -3.86 -18.38 -4.60
N SER A 111 -4.06 -19.50 -5.29
CA SER A 111 -2.98 -20.29 -5.87
C SER A 111 -2.19 -19.47 -6.91
N LEU A 112 -2.91 -18.79 -7.81
CA LEU A 112 -2.31 -18.00 -8.89
C LEU A 112 -1.61 -16.73 -8.39
N LYS A 113 -2.20 -16.03 -7.42
CA LYS A 113 -1.69 -14.80 -6.80
C LYS A 113 -0.30 -15.03 -6.19
N GLY A 114 -0.10 -16.19 -5.58
CA GLY A 114 1.13 -16.55 -4.90
C GLY A 114 1.31 -15.89 -3.52
N SER A 115 2.32 -16.36 -2.78
CA SER A 115 2.64 -15.86 -1.44
C SER A 115 2.87 -14.34 -1.42
N ALA A 116 2.50 -13.67 -0.32
CA ALA A 116 2.86 -12.27 -0.16
C ALA A 116 4.38 -12.10 0.06
N ASN A 117 5.05 -13.08 0.67
CA ASN A 117 6.51 -13.05 0.83
C ASN A 117 7.20 -13.38 -0.52
N PRO A 118 8.00 -12.46 -1.11
CA PRO A 118 8.71 -12.68 -2.37
C PRO A 118 9.50 -13.99 -2.43
N HIS A 119 10.24 -14.31 -1.37
CA HIS A 119 11.08 -15.52 -1.26
C HIS A 119 10.30 -16.84 -1.31
N LYS A 120 8.98 -16.79 -1.15
CA LYS A 120 8.10 -17.98 -1.18
C LYS A 120 7.28 -18.08 -2.47
N ARG A 121 7.55 -17.25 -3.48
CA ARG A 121 6.78 -17.25 -4.73
C ARG A 121 7.50 -18.05 -5.79
N SER A 122 6.71 -18.71 -6.63
CA SER A 122 7.17 -19.30 -7.87
C SER A 122 7.18 -18.25 -8.99
N PRO A 123 8.04 -18.37 -10.02
CA PRO A 123 8.10 -17.42 -11.14
C PRO A 123 6.76 -17.22 -11.86
N HIS A 124 5.92 -18.25 -11.93
CA HIS A 124 4.63 -18.20 -12.62
C HIS A 124 3.51 -17.51 -11.81
N HIS A 125 3.71 -17.20 -10.53
CA HIS A 125 2.70 -16.51 -9.74
C HIS A 125 2.51 -15.08 -10.24
N LEU A 126 1.28 -14.57 -10.18
CA LEU A 126 0.93 -13.20 -10.58
C LEU A 126 1.80 -12.16 -9.90
N ARG A 127 2.04 -12.29 -8.58
CA ARG A 127 2.94 -11.40 -7.84
C ARG A 127 4.40 -11.47 -8.28
N SER A 128 4.85 -12.57 -8.88
CA SER A 128 6.22 -12.65 -9.43
C SER A 128 6.28 -12.00 -10.81
N GLN A 129 5.26 -12.22 -11.64
CA GLN A 129 5.15 -11.64 -12.98
C GLN A 129 5.12 -10.11 -12.92
N LEU A 130 4.34 -9.56 -11.99
CA LEU A 130 4.26 -8.12 -11.76
C LEU A 130 5.40 -7.57 -10.89
N GLN A 131 6.39 -8.41 -10.54
CA GLN A 131 7.53 -8.04 -9.68
C GLN A 131 7.07 -7.38 -8.37
N ALA A 132 6.04 -7.96 -7.73
CA ALA A 132 5.53 -7.44 -6.49
C ALA A 132 6.67 -7.41 -5.46
N PRO A 133 6.93 -6.28 -4.86
CA PRO A 133 8.21 -6.02 -4.20
C PRO A 133 8.33 -6.63 -2.82
N THR A 134 7.29 -6.53 -2.00
CA THR A 134 7.34 -6.94 -0.60
C THR A 134 6.05 -7.60 -0.19
N ARG A 135 6.04 -8.21 1.00
CA ARG A 135 4.83 -8.72 1.65
C ARG A 135 3.75 -7.66 1.80
N ALA A 136 4.16 -6.42 1.91
CA ALA A 136 3.34 -5.38 2.46
C ALA A 136 3.03 -4.28 1.41
N LEU A 137 3.65 -4.38 0.23
CA LEU A 137 3.21 -3.83 -1.06
C LEU A 137 2.96 -5.00 -2.02
N SER A 138 1.91 -5.76 -1.74
CA SER A 138 1.65 -7.01 -2.45
C SER A 138 0.88 -6.83 -3.76
N LEU A 139 0.66 -5.58 -4.17
CA LEU A 139 -0.09 -5.08 -5.33
C LEU A 139 -1.60 -5.32 -5.29
N MET A 140 -2.04 -6.36 -4.58
CA MET A 140 -3.43 -6.77 -4.55
C MET A 140 -3.81 -7.56 -3.30
N HIS A 141 -5.09 -7.43 -2.95
CA HIS A 141 -5.78 -8.23 -1.96
C HIS A 141 -6.81 -9.13 -2.66
N SER A 142 -7.07 -10.32 -2.11
CA SER A 142 -8.20 -11.16 -2.56
C SER A 142 -8.82 -11.87 -1.38
N SER A 143 -10.12 -12.13 -1.46
CA SER A 143 -10.85 -12.91 -0.46
C SER A 143 -10.37 -14.35 -0.40
N ASP A 144 -10.45 -14.95 0.79
CA ASP A 144 -9.98 -16.32 1.03
C ASP A 144 -11.03 -17.39 0.70
N ASP A 145 -12.32 -17.09 0.82
CA ASP A 145 -13.44 -18.00 0.57
C ASP A 145 -14.70 -17.24 0.10
N THR A 146 -15.79 -17.98 -0.21
CA THR A 146 -17.05 -17.41 -0.71
C THR A 146 -17.73 -16.47 0.29
N ARG A 147 -17.65 -16.78 1.59
CA ARG A 147 -18.24 -15.93 2.63
C ARG A 147 -17.46 -14.62 2.72
N ALA A 148 -16.14 -14.70 2.82
CA ALA A 148 -15.24 -13.55 2.82
C ALA A 148 -15.43 -12.73 1.54
N MET A 149 -15.62 -13.36 0.38
CA MET A 149 -15.90 -12.67 -0.88
C MET A 149 -17.12 -11.77 -0.77
N ILE A 150 -18.24 -12.26 -0.22
CA ILE A 150 -19.47 -11.46 -0.07
C ILE A 150 -19.27 -10.32 0.95
N GLU A 151 -18.67 -10.64 2.10
CA GLU A 151 -18.45 -9.68 3.19
C GLU A 151 -17.49 -8.55 2.78
N GLU A 152 -16.37 -8.90 2.14
CA GLU A 152 -15.37 -7.97 1.66
C GLU A 152 -15.87 -7.17 0.45
N ALA A 153 -16.58 -7.80 -0.49
CA ALA A 153 -17.18 -7.09 -1.62
C ALA A 153 -18.15 -6.00 -1.16
N ALA A 154 -18.91 -6.21 -0.09
CA ALA A 154 -19.82 -5.20 0.46
C ALA A 154 -19.12 -3.94 1.01
N THR A 155 -17.79 -3.96 1.17
CA THR A 155 -17.01 -2.76 1.49
C THR A 155 -16.88 -1.82 0.28
N ALA A 156 -16.79 -2.37 -0.93
CA ALA A 156 -16.64 -1.64 -2.17
C ALA A 156 -17.95 -1.49 -2.98
N PHE A 157 -18.83 -2.49 -2.93
CA PHE A 157 -20.06 -2.59 -3.72
C PHE A 157 -21.30 -2.37 -2.85
N ASP A 158 -22.36 -1.81 -3.46
CA ASP A 158 -23.65 -1.72 -2.77
C ASP A 158 -24.24 -3.14 -2.62
N PRO A 159 -24.71 -3.55 -1.43
CA PRO A 159 -25.25 -4.89 -1.21
C PRO A 159 -26.43 -5.26 -2.13
N ARG A 160 -27.25 -4.30 -2.57
CA ARG A 160 -28.34 -4.57 -3.52
C ARG A 160 -27.79 -4.84 -4.92
N GLU A 161 -26.75 -4.12 -5.32
CA GLU A 161 -26.06 -4.38 -6.59
C GLU A 161 -25.36 -5.74 -6.56
N LEU A 162 -24.71 -6.08 -5.44
CA LEU A 162 -24.07 -7.38 -5.25
C LEU A 162 -25.10 -8.51 -5.32
N ARG A 163 -26.28 -8.34 -4.71
CA ARG A 163 -27.40 -9.28 -4.86
C ARG A 163 -27.75 -9.53 -6.32
N MET A 164 -28.03 -8.45 -7.06
CA MET A 164 -28.41 -8.55 -8.47
C MET A 164 -27.31 -9.21 -9.31
N LEU A 165 -26.04 -8.92 -9.02
CA LEU A 165 -24.89 -9.54 -9.69
C LEU A 165 -24.85 -11.04 -9.44
N LEU A 166 -24.96 -11.48 -8.18
CA LEU A 166 -24.95 -12.90 -7.81
C LEU A 166 -26.16 -13.65 -8.40
N GLU A 167 -27.33 -13.01 -8.45
CA GLU A 167 -28.54 -13.54 -9.10
C GLU A 167 -28.42 -13.64 -10.63
N SER A 168 -27.56 -12.83 -11.24
CA SER A 168 -27.34 -12.83 -12.69
C SER A 168 -26.43 -13.95 -13.19
N GLU A 169 -25.94 -14.82 -12.30
CA GLU A 169 -25.04 -15.94 -12.61
C GLU A 169 -23.75 -15.48 -13.34
N GLY A 170 -23.26 -14.29 -12.95
CA GLY A 170 -21.98 -13.76 -13.42
C GLY A 170 -22.02 -13.17 -14.83
N ARG A 171 -23.20 -12.71 -15.28
CA ARG A 171 -23.29 -11.84 -16.45
C ARG A 171 -22.57 -10.52 -16.13
N PRO A 172 -21.63 -10.06 -16.97
CA PRO A 172 -20.93 -8.80 -16.72
C PRO A 172 -21.91 -7.63 -16.59
N THR A 173 -21.68 -6.76 -15.61
CA THR A 173 -22.47 -5.53 -15.46
C THR A 173 -22.13 -4.55 -16.58
N ARG A 174 -22.98 -3.54 -16.79
CA ARG A 174 -22.66 -2.43 -17.71
C ARG A 174 -21.38 -1.69 -17.32
N ARG A 175 -21.02 -1.69 -16.04
CA ARG A 175 -19.80 -1.04 -15.53
C ARG A 175 -18.54 -1.81 -15.88
N ALA A 176 -18.61 -3.14 -15.96
CA ALA A 176 -17.48 -3.99 -16.33
C ALA A 176 -16.79 -3.51 -17.61
N GLY A 177 -17.57 -3.12 -18.63
CA GLY A 177 -17.06 -2.58 -19.91
C GLY A 177 -17.10 -1.06 -20.06
N SER A 178 -17.51 -0.30 -19.03
CA SER A 178 -17.67 1.15 -19.14
C SER A 178 -16.31 1.86 -19.28
N ALA A 179 -16.22 2.83 -20.20
CA ALA A 179 -15.06 3.70 -20.38
C ALA A 179 -14.74 4.53 -19.13
N VAL A 180 -15.76 4.91 -18.34
CA VAL A 180 -15.59 5.64 -17.07
C VAL A 180 -14.96 4.75 -15.99
N GLN A 181 -15.05 3.44 -16.16
CA GLN A 181 -14.45 2.44 -15.28
C GLN A 181 -13.22 1.76 -15.91
N GLN A 182 -12.83 2.16 -17.13
CA GLN A 182 -11.52 1.79 -17.66
C GLN A 182 -10.46 2.37 -16.75
N LEU A 183 -9.42 1.59 -16.48
CA LEU A 183 -8.29 2.13 -15.74
C LEU A 183 -7.80 3.34 -16.54
N PRO A 184 -7.59 4.51 -15.90
CA PRO A 184 -7.31 5.73 -16.63
C PRO A 184 -6.10 5.53 -17.53
N GLY A 185 -6.33 5.33 -18.84
CA GLY A 185 -5.29 5.06 -19.81
C GLY A 185 -4.29 6.23 -19.97
N GLY A 186 -4.60 7.38 -19.35
CA GLY A 186 -3.75 8.57 -19.31
C GLY A 186 -3.72 9.34 -17.98
N VAL A 187 -4.33 8.85 -16.89
CA VAL A 187 -4.33 9.59 -15.59
C VAL A 187 -3.53 8.88 -14.50
N VAL A 188 -3.24 7.58 -14.65
CA VAL A 188 -2.20 6.97 -13.83
C VAL A 188 -0.85 7.41 -14.39
N GLY A 189 -0.32 8.46 -13.80
CA GLY A 189 0.84 9.17 -14.30
C GLY A 189 2.04 8.27 -14.53
N ARG A 190 2.51 8.26 -15.78
CA ARG A 190 3.95 8.37 -16.05
C ARG A 190 4.60 9.58 -15.36
N ALA A 191 3.82 10.49 -14.79
CA ALA A 191 4.24 11.76 -14.20
C ALA A 191 4.90 11.65 -12.83
N TRP A 192 4.73 10.56 -12.07
CA TRP A 192 5.43 10.44 -10.79
C TRP A 192 5.71 8.99 -10.39
N ARG A 193 6.94 8.55 -10.69
CA ARG A 193 7.57 7.35 -10.14
C ARG A 193 8.85 7.82 -9.46
N PRO A 194 8.81 8.23 -8.19
CA PRO A 194 10.01 8.66 -7.52
C PRO A 194 10.97 7.48 -7.42
N SER A 195 12.25 7.71 -7.69
CA SER A 195 13.26 6.70 -7.38
C SER A 195 13.28 6.48 -5.87
N PRO A 196 13.78 5.33 -5.38
CA PRO A 196 13.98 5.11 -3.96
C PRO A 196 14.75 6.16 -3.22
N MET A 197 15.73 6.71 -3.91
CA MET A 197 16.59 7.77 -3.42
C MET A 197 15.77 9.03 -3.23
N GLU A 198 14.99 9.39 -4.25
CA GLU A 198 14.08 10.55 -4.22
C GLU A 198 13.14 10.43 -3.03
N PHE A 199 12.58 9.25 -2.84
CA PHE A 199 11.71 9.00 -1.71
C PHE A 199 12.41 9.18 -0.34
N LEU A 200 13.58 8.57 -0.13
CA LEU A 200 14.25 8.63 1.18
C LEU A 200 14.68 10.05 1.55
N VAL A 201 14.95 10.89 0.55
CA VAL A 201 15.20 12.31 0.73
C VAL A 201 13.90 13.06 1.05
N HIS A 202 12.80 12.79 0.33
CA HIS A 202 11.51 13.39 0.65
C HIS A 202 11.01 13.03 2.05
N LEU A 203 11.31 11.82 2.53
CA LEU A 203 10.98 11.44 3.90
C LEU A 203 11.72 12.28 4.94
N ARG A 204 13.00 12.61 4.70
CA ARG A 204 13.77 13.49 5.58
C ARG A 204 13.18 14.90 5.62
N LEU A 205 12.86 15.45 4.45
CA LEU A 205 12.19 16.76 4.34
C LEU A 205 10.87 16.77 5.09
N ARG A 206 10.09 15.69 4.97
CA ARG A 206 8.81 15.58 5.67
C ARG A 206 8.95 15.47 7.17
N LEU A 207 9.94 14.73 7.66
CA LEU A 207 10.29 14.70 9.09
C LEU A 207 10.71 16.08 9.59
N ALA A 208 11.46 16.85 8.79
CA ALA A 208 11.80 18.23 9.14
C ALA A 208 10.55 19.10 9.33
N GLU A 209 9.59 19.03 8.41
CA GLU A 209 8.33 19.80 8.47
C GLU A 209 7.47 19.44 9.70
N GLU A 210 7.33 18.16 10.01
CA GLU A 210 6.52 17.72 11.18
C GLU A 210 7.14 18.15 12.52
N VAL A 211 8.46 18.38 12.52
CA VAL A 211 9.26 18.66 13.71
C VAL A 211 9.60 20.14 13.82
N GLU A 212 9.46 20.92 12.74
CA GLU A 212 9.57 22.38 12.72
C GLU A 212 8.68 23.04 13.77
N LEU A 213 7.52 22.44 14.05
CA LEU A 213 6.56 22.90 15.07
C LEU A 213 7.02 22.64 16.52
N VAL A 214 8.06 21.83 16.73
CA VAL A 214 8.49 21.30 18.02
C VAL A 214 9.93 21.71 18.34
N ALA A 215 10.84 21.45 17.41
CA ALA A 215 12.26 21.76 17.48
C ALA A 215 12.82 21.79 16.05
N PRO A 216 12.94 22.96 15.40
CA PRO A 216 13.37 23.03 14.01
C PRO A 216 14.74 22.36 13.83
N LEU A 217 14.88 21.55 12.79
CA LEU A 217 16.16 21.00 12.41
C LEU A 217 17.08 22.11 11.87
N PRO A 218 18.40 22.00 12.04
CA PRO A 218 19.34 22.98 11.49
C PRO A 218 19.18 23.12 9.98
N GLU A 219 19.22 24.34 9.44
CA GLU A 219 19.12 24.55 7.97
C GLU A 219 20.27 23.86 7.22
N ASP A 220 21.45 23.76 7.84
CA ASP A 220 22.60 23.01 7.30
C ASP A 220 22.32 21.50 7.16
N LEU A 221 21.31 20.98 7.86
CA LEU A 221 20.82 19.62 7.74
C LEU A 221 19.71 19.50 6.69
N VAL A 222 18.80 20.47 6.61
CA VAL A 222 17.62 20.41 5.73
C VAL A 222 17.90 20.85 4.29
N SER A 223 18.76 21.87 4.09
CA SER A 223 19.09 22.41 2.78
C SER A 223 19.66 21.35 1.82
N PRO A 224 20.63 20.48 2.23
CA PRO A 224 21.12 19.39 1.38
C PRO A 224 20.02 18.41 0.94
N TRP A 225 18.98 18.22 1.75
CA TRP A 225 17.85 17.37 1.40
C TRP A 225 16.98 18.01 0.32
N ARG A 226 16.75 19.34 0.38
CA ARG A 226 16.00 20.06 -0.65
C ARG A 226 16.76 20.07 -1.98
N GLU A 227 18.07 20.29 -1.93
CA GLU A 227 18.97 20.22 -3.09
C GLU A 227 18.89 18.84 -3.76
N ALA A 228 19.03 17.77 -2.97
CA ALA A 228 18.98 16.40 -3.46
C ALA A 228 17.60 15.99 -4.00
N ALA A 229 16.49 16.45 -3.38
CA ALA A 229 15.15 16.16 -3.89
C ALA A 229 14.94 16.70 -5.31
N ASN A 230 15.39 17.92 -5.57
CA ASN A 230 15.31 18.54 -6.90
C ASN A 230 16.21 17.82 -7.92
N GLU A 231 17.39 17.38 -7.51
CA GLU A 231 18.31 16.64 -8.38
C GLU A 231 17.77 15.24 -8.73
N LEU A 232 17.17 14.56 -7.75
CA LEU A 232 16.64 13.20 -7.89
C LEU A 232 15.40 13.12 -8.78
N GLU A 233 14.60 14.18 -8.85
CA GLU A 233 13.48 14.28 -9.79
C GLU A 233 13.94 14.12 -11.25
N GLY A 234 15.12 14.64 -11.60
CA GLY A 234 15.71 14.49 -12.92
C GLY A 234 16.34 13.11 -13.19
N LEU A 235 16.57 12.32 -12.15
CA LEU A 235 17.31 11.04 -12.21
C LEU A 235 16.41 9.81 -12.02
N ARG A 236 15.09 9.96 -12.09
CA ARG A 236 14.10 8.88 -11.87
C ARG A 236 14.30 7.64 -12.75
N SER A 237 14.93 7.77 -13.91
CA SER A 237 15.25 6.67 -14.83
C SER A 237 16.69 6.15 -14.72
N GLU A 238 17.48 6.67 -13.78
CA GLU A 238 18.92 6.40 -13.64
C GLU A 238 19.25 5.92 -12.22
N PRO A 239 19.04 4.62 -11.90
CA PRO A 239 19.20 4.10 -10.55
C PRO A 239 20.60 4.33 -9.95
N SER A 240 21.65 4.18 -10.76
CA SER A 240 23.03 4.39 -10.32
C SER A 240 23.34 5.84 -9.97
N ALA A 241 22.88 6.78 -10.79
CA ALA A 241 23.07 8.22 -10.56
C ALA A 241 22.25 8.68 -9.34
N SER A 242 21.00 8.25 -9.24
CA SER A 242 20.16 8.49 -8.07
C SER A 242 20.85 8.02 -6.77
N ARG A 243 21.51 6.87 -6.81
CA ARG A 243 22.24 6.30 -5.66
C ARG A 243 23.42 7.14 -5.21
N GLU A 244 24.19 7.70 -6.14
CA GLU A 244 25.33 8.56 -5.82
C GLU A 244 24.91 9.86 -5.14
N VAL A 245 23.83 10.48 -5.61
CA VAL A 245 23.25 11.69 -5.01
C VAL A 245 22.88 11.45 -3.56
N TYR A 246 22.20 10.33 -3.30
CA TYR A 246 21.77 9.99 -1.95
C TYR A 246 22.94 9.66 -1.02
N LEU A 247 23.96 8.92 -1.47
CA LEU A 247 25.15 8.63 -0.65
C LEU A 247 25.92 9.92 -0.29
N ARG A 248 25.94 10.91 -1.19
CA ARG A 248 26.49 12.23 -0.92
C ARG A 248 25.70 12.97 0.17
N VAL A 249 24.38 12.87 0.17
CA VAL A 249 23.52 13.41 1.24
C VAL A 249 23.86 12.76 2.59
N VAL A 250 23.89 11.43 2.65
CA VAL A 250 24.21 10.68 3.88
C VAL A 250 25.59 11.04 4.44
N ALA A 251 26.59 11.20 3.57
CA ALA A 251 27.93 11.59 3.98
C ALA A 251 27.99 13.03 4.53
N ARG A 252 27.22 13.95 3.93
CA ARG A 252 27.19 15.37 4.33
C ARG A 252 26.42 15.59 5.63
N GLU A 253 25.37 14.81 5.87
CA GLU A 253 24.53 14.94 7.06
C GLU A 253 25.12 14.25 8.30
N ALA A 254 26.15 13.41 8.17
CA ALA A 254 26.59 12.50 9.22
C ALA A 254 26.93 13.15 10.56
N ALA A 255 27.71 14.23 10.53
CA ALA A 255 28.07 14.95 11.75
C ALA A 255 26.88 15.70 12.36
N LEU A 256 25.90 16.11 11.54
CA LEU A 256 24.76 16.93 11.97
C LEU A 256 23.59 16.09 12.48
N VAL A 257 23.43 14.87 11.96
CA VAL A 257 22.38 13.94 12.41
C VAL A 257 22.68 13.45 13.82
N GLU A 258 23.94 13.15 14.16
CA GLU A 258 24.29 12.69 15.51
C GLU A 258 23.90 13.71 16.58
N ASP A 259 24.21 14.99 16.36
CA ASP A 259 23.82 16.10 17.24
C ASP A 259 22.29 16.24 17.36
N ALA A 260 21.57 16.15 16.23
CA ALA A 260 20.10 16.24 16.20
C ALA A 260 19.43 15.05 16.91
N VAL A 261 19.98 13.84 16.77
CA VAL A 261 19.51 12.62 17.43
C VAL A 261 19.71 12.73 18.94
N GLN A 262 20.91 13.12 19.39
CA GLN A 262 21.20 13.30 20.82
C GLN A 262 20.30 14.37 21.45
N ALA A 263 20.05 15.47 20.74
CA ALA A 263 19.14 16.52 21.18
C ALA A 263 17.69 16.01 21.32
N GLY A 264 17.19 15.25 20.33
CA GLY A 264 15.83 14.70 20.37
C GLY A 264 15.63 13.61 21.43
N LEU A 265 16.61 12.75 21.65
CA LEU A 265 16.58 11.72 22.71
C LEU A 265 16.68 12.34 24.12
N SER A 266 17.44 13.43 24.26
CA SER A 266 17.60 14.16 25.53
C SER A 266 16.43 15.12 25.81
N HIS A 267 15.50 15.28 24.87
CA HIS A 267 14.39 16.20 25.04
C HIS A 267 13.48 15.75 26.21
N PRO A 268 13.27 16.59 27.24
CA PRO A 268 12.51 16.19 28.41
C PRO A 268 11.07 15.83 28.03
N ARG A 269 10.65 14.61 28.41
CA ARG A 269 9.24 14.21 28.35
C ARG A 269 8.46 15.06 29.33
N ARG A 270 7.48 15.83 28.84
CA ARG A 270 6.53 16.58 29.68
C ARG A 270 5.17 15.88 29.65
N PRO A 271 4.82 15.07 30.67
CA PRO A 271 3.50 14.44 30.73
C PRO A 271 2.41 15.51 30.78
N GLY A 272 1.44 15.46 29.86
CA GLY A 272 0.23 16.31 29.90
C GLY A 272 0.27 17.60 29.09
N MET A 273 1.37 17.90 28.38
CA MET A 273 1.46 19.05 27.48
C MET A 273 1.43 18.55 26.02
N PHE A 274 0.28 18.07 25.56
CA PHE A 274 0.12 17.57 24.19
C PHE A 274 -0.15 18.73 23.22
N ASP A 275 0.86 19.55 22.96
CA ASP A 275 0.89 20.45 21.78
C ASP A 275 1.82 19.93 20.67
N TYR A 276 2.57 18.86 20.92
CA TYR A 276 3.43 18.26 19.89
C TYR A 276 2.66 17.23 19.05
N ARG A 277 2.64 17.44 17.73
CA ARG A 277 2.06 16.50 16.77
C ARG A 277 2.80 15.15 16.74
N VAL A 278 4.10 15.15 17.09
CA VAL A 278 4.95 13.96 17.22
C VAL A 278 6.00 14.09 18.34
N GLU A 279 6.37 12.99 19.00
CA GLU A 279 7.36 12.95 20.10
C GLU A 279 8.81 13.13 19.57
N PRO A 280 9.61 14.07 20.11
CA PRO A 280 11.00 14.30 19.67
C PRO A 280 11.92 13.08 19.71
N ALA A 281 11.76 12.20 20.71
CA ALA A 281 12.54 10.97 20.81
C ALA A 281 12.24 9.99 19.65
N LEU A 282 10.99 10.00 19.15
CA LEU A 282 10.56 9.16 18.02
C LEU A 282 11.16 9.67 16.70
N VAL A 283 11.19 11.00 16.52
CA VAL A 283 11.87 11.68 15.41
C VAL A 283 13.35 11.30 15.38
N ALA A 284 14.03 11.44 16.51
CA ALA A 284 15.45 11.10 16.64
C ALA A 284 15.71 9.64 16.27
N THR A 285 14.87 8.72 16.76
CA THR A 285 14.94 7.29 16.41
C THR A 285 14.82 7.08 14.89
N VAL A 286 13.94 7.80 14.21
CA VAL A 286 13.79 7.68 12.74
C VAL A 286 14.95 8.30 11.98
N LEU A 287 15.45 9.48 12.40
CA LEU A 287 16.61 10.12 11.78
C LEU A 287 17.87 9.26 11.92
N GLU A 288 18.09 8.67 13.10
CA GLU A 288 19.18 7.72 13.35
C GLU A 288 19.10 6.52 12.42
N LEU A 289 17.90 5.96 12.23
CA LEU A 289 17.70 4.86 11.29
C LEU A 289 17.97 5.32 9.84
N LEU A 290 17.44 6.45 9.40
CA LEU A 290 17.66 6.96 8.04
C LEU A 290 19.13 7.26 7.73
N HIS A 291 19.92 7.52 8.76
CA HIS A 291 21.33 7.84 8.67
C HIS A 291 22.24 6.59 8.55
N HIS A 292 21.73 5.38 8.86
CA HIS A 292 22.55 4.19 8.84
C HIS A 292 22.96 3.80 7.39
N PRO A 293 24.26 3.67 7.06
CA PRO A 293 24.70 3.33 5.70
C PRO A 293 24.33 1.91 5.26
N ALA A 294 23.91 1.05 6.20
CA ALA A 294 23.53 -0.34 5.94
C ALA A 294 22.00 -0.57 5.94
N LEU A 295 21.20 0.49 6.06
CA LEU A 295 19.74 0.44 6.05
C LEU A 295 19.14 -0.21 4.78
N TYR A 296 19.98 -0.47 3.78
CA TYR A 296 19.68 -1.08 2.48
C TYR A 296 19.70 -2.61 2.50
N ARG A 297 19.75 -3.27 3.66
CA ARG A 297 19.55 -4.72 3.78
C ARG A 297 18.21 -5.00 4.48
N GLU A 298 17.44 -5.92 3.91
CA GLU A 298 16.06 -6.33 4.24
C GLU A 298 15.71 -6.38 5.74
N THR A 299 16.70 -6.65 6.60
CA THR A 299 16.57 -6.73 8.06
C THR A 299 16.35 -5.40 8.79
N ASP A 300 16.80 -4.26 8.26
CA ASP A 300 16.79 -2.98 9.00
C ASP A 300 15.61 -2.05 8.66
N LEU A 301 14.99 -2.23 7.49
CA LEU A 301 13.80 -1.45 7.07
C LEU A 301 12.55 -1.78 7.88
N THR A 302 12.47 -3.00 8.42
CA THR A 302 11.41 -3.38 9.37
C THR A 302 11.50 -2.57 10.66
N ARG A 303 12.71 -2.14 11.05
CA ARG A 303 12.93 -1.28 12.24
C ARG A 303 12.48 0.16 12.01
N LEU A 304 12.43 0.61 10.76
CA LEU A 304 11.90 1.93 10.37
C LEU A 304 10.37 1.98 10.37
N ILE A 305 9.71 0.89 9.99
CA ILE A 305 8.25 0.85 9.83
C ILE A 305 7.50 1.14 11.14
N GLY A 306 7.97 0.66 12.28
CA GLY A 306 7.34 0.91 13.58
C GLY A 306 7.39 2.39 13.98
N PRO A 307 8.59 2.99 14.10
CA PRO A 307 8.78 4.39 14.42
C PRO A 307 8.16 5.36 13.38
N LEU A 308 8.31 5.08 12.08
CA LEU A 308 7.68 5.88 11.02
C LEU A 308 6.16 5.76 11.01
N GLY A 309 5.61 4.60 11.37
CA GLY A 309 4.17 4.42 11.54
C GLY A 309 3.56 5.28 12.66
N ALA A 310 4.38 5.77 13.59
CA ALA A 310 3.95 6.71 14.64
C ALA A 310 4.21 8.19 14.27
N LEU A 311 5.13 8.47 13.33
CA LEU A 311 5.42 9.82 12.80
C LEU A 311 4.54 10.23 11.62
N VAL A 312 4.33 9.32 10.68
CA VAL A 312 3.74 9.58 9.37
C VAL A 312 2.26 9.26 9.41
N ARG A 313 1.37 10.25 9.57
CA ARG A 313 -0.10 10.00 9.66
C ARG A 313 -0.83 9.97 8.31
N ASN A 314 -0.18 10.29 7.19
CA ASN A 314 -0.79 10.18 5.87
C ASN A 314 -0.21 9.00 5.07
N ALA A 315 -1.12 8.17 4.61
CA ALA A 315 -0.98 7.06 3.68
C ALA A 315 0.07 7.27 2.55
N TYR A 316 0.17 8.48 1.97
CA TYR A 316 1.02 8.78 0.81
C TYR A 316 2.48 8.48 1.05
N GLU A 317 2.94 8.98 2.18
CA GLU A 317 4.32 8.92 2.60
C GLU A 317 4.73 7.49 2.99
N ARG A 318 3.78 6.64 3.42
CA ARG A 318 4.04 5.22 3.75
C ARG A 318 4.13 4.31 2.52
N VAL A 319 3.41 4.64 1.43
CA VAL A 319 3.51 3.91 0.15
C VAL A 319 4.80 4.27 -0.56
N LEU A 320 5.12 5.55 -0.57
CA LEU A 320 6.38 6.01 -1.13
C LEU A 320 7.56 5.44 -0.35
N LEU A 321 7.43 5.34 0.99
CA LEU A 321 8.39 4.67 1.88
C LEU A 321 8.70 3.26 1.52
N ARG A 322 7.81 2.57 0.83
CA ARG A 322 8.03 1.18 0.46
C ARG A 322 8.19 0.97 -1.02
N SER A 323 7.73 1.90 -1.85
CA SER A 323 8.04 1.98 -3.29
C SER A 323 9.53 2.20 -3.49
N ALA A 324 10.11 3.00 -2.60
CA ALA A 324 11.53 3.18 -2.52
C ALA A 324 12.30 1.92 -2.15
N LEU A 325 11.75 1.09 -1.28
CA LEU A 325 12.49 -0.05 -0.74
C LEU A 325 12.65 -1.22 -1.73
N GLN A 326 12.34 -0.99 -3.02
CA GLN A 326 12.26 -2.01 -4.07
C GLN A 326 13.37 -1.93 -5.11
N GLU A 327 13.98 -0.76 -5.38
CA GLU A 327 15.19 -0.75 -6.24
C GLU A 327 16.48 -1.02 -5.42
N PHE A 328 16.35 -1.50 -4.17
CA PHE A 328 17.47 -1.87 -3.32
C PHE A 328 17.67 -3.39 -3.15
N GLU A 329 16.77 -4.21 -3.71
CA GLU A 329 17.03 -5.62 -4.00
C GLU A 329 17.65 -5.77 -5.40
#